data_AF-A0A8S0YG89-F1
#
_entry.id   AF-A0A8S0YG89-F1
#
_cell.length_a   1.000
_cell.length_b   1.000
_cell.length_c   1.000
_cell.angle_alpha   90.00
_cell.angle_beta   90.00
_cell.angle_gamma   90.00
#
_symmetry.space_group_name_H-M   'P 1'
#
loop_
_entity.id
_entity.type
_entity.pdbx_description
1 polymer ?
#
loop_
_entity_poly.entity_id
_entity_poly.type
_entity_poly.pdbx_seq_one_letter_code
_entity_poly.pdbx_strand_id
1 'polypeptide(L)'
;MRVYIRTGNKRLVIPLPLILVKFGLSLFNKPFIKKYVPEKERKYVDVIDFGQLSKCIGVLKDYRGLKIVEVKSKDGTEVVITL
;
A
#
# COMPACT_ATOMS: atom_id res chain seq x y z
N MET A 1 -6.06 0.79 2.36
CA MET A 1 -4.93 1.72 2.53
C MET A 1 -5.43 3.11 2.13
N ARG A 2 -4.91 4.18 2.72
CA ARG A 2 -5.22 5.57 2.31
C ARG A 2 -3.92 6.22 1.87
N VAL A 3 -3.89 6.77 0.66
CA VAL A 3 -2.74 7.53 0.18
C VAL A 3 -3.00 9.00 0.48
N TYR A 4 -2.10 9.59 1.26
CA TYR A 4 -2.17 11.00 1.64
C TYR A 4 -1.21 11.77 0.75
N ILE A 5 -1.75 12.56 -0.17
CA ILE A 5 -0.96 13.42 -1.04
C ILE A 5 -1.03 14.83 -0.46
N ARG A 6 0.14 15.37 -0.08
CA ARG A 6 0.28 16.77 0.35
C ARG A 6 1.08 17.52 -0.71
N THR A 7 0.44 18.46 -1.39
CA THR A 7 1.09 19.35 -2.36
C THR A 7 0.73 20.78 -2.00
N GLY A 8 1.71 21.53 -1.48
CA GLY A 8 1.49 22.88 -0.95
C GLY A 8 0.39 22.88 0.13
N ASN A 9 -0.60 23.76 -0.03
CA ASN A 9 -1.75 23.89 0.89
C ASN A 9 -2.88 22.87 0.65
N LYS A 10 -2.79 22.01 -0.38
CA LYS A 10 -3.85 21.03 -0.67
C LYS A 10 -3.49 19.67 -0.09
N ARG A 11 -4.44 19.12 0.68
CA ARG A 11 -4.39 17.75 1.20
C ARG A 11 -5.44 16.93 0.48
N LEU A 12 -5.01 15.88 -0.21
CA LEU A 12 -5.90 14.98 -0.92
C LEU A 12 -5.72 13.57 -0.37
N VAL A 13 -6.83 12.94 0.04
CA VAL A 13 -6.83 11.60 0.60
C VAL A 13 -7.53 10.68 -0.39
N ILE A 14 -6.78 9.77 -1.00
CA ILE A 14 -7.33 8.79 -1.93
C ILE A 14 -7.45 7.45 -1.21
N PRO A 15 -8.67 6.93 -0.99
CA PRO A 15 -8.84 5.56 -0.52
C PRO A 15 -8.43 4.62 -1.65
N LEU A 16 -7.32 3.89 -1.45
CA LEU A 16 -6.86 2.89 -2.41
C LEU A 16 -7.06 1.48 -1.81
N PRO A 17 -8.01 0.70 -2.37
CA PRO A 17 -8.10 -0.72 -2.11
C PRO A 17 -6.81 -1.43 -2.50
N LEU A 18 -6.30 -2.30 -1.62
CA LEU A 18 -5.06 -3.05 -1.87
C LEU A 18 -5.17 -3.93 -3.12
N ILE A 19 -6.38 -4.38 -3.47
CA ILE A 19 -6.66 -5.14 -4.69
C ILE A 19 -6.34 -4.33 -5.94
N LEU A 20 -6.74 -3.05 -5.98
CA LEU A 20 -6.44 -2.15 -7.10
C LEU A 20 -4.93 -1.88 -7.22
N VAL A 21 -4.25 -1.69 -6.08
CA VAL A 21 -2.79 -1.53 -6.06
C VAL A 21 -2.09 -2.78 -6.60
N LYS A 22 -2.49 -3.97 -6.12
CA LYS A 22 -1.93 -5.24 -6.55
C LYS A 22 -2.13 -5.47 -8.04
N PHE A 23 -3.32 -5.18 -8.55
CA PHE A 23 -3.67 -5.32 -9.97
C PHE A 23 -2.88 -4.35 -10.84
N GLY A 24 -2.78 -3.07 -10.44
CA GLY A 24 -1.93 -2.10 -11.13
C GLY A 24 -0.48 -2.56 -11.19
N LEU A 25 0.06 -3.03 -10.06
CA LEU A 25 1.42 -3.58 -9.97
C LEU A 25 1.67 -4.79 -10.88
N SER A 26 0.68 -5.67 -11.06
CA SER A 26 0.81 -6.82 -11.96
C SER A 26 0.77 -6.45 -13.45
N LEU A 27 0.19 -5.29 -13.81
CA LEU A 27 0.11 -4.82 -15.19
C LEU A 27 1.31 -3.95 -15.60
N PHE A 28 2.14 -3.53 -14.65
CA PHE A 28 3.28 -2.68 -14.96
C PHE A 28 4.43 -3.47 -15.60
N ASN A 29 4.67 -3.19 -16.87
CA ASN A 29 5.90 -3.58 -17.56
C ASN A 29 6.93 -2.45 -17.48
N LYS A 30 8.19 -2.76 -17.12
CA LYS A 30 9.32 -1.81 -17.06
C LYS A 30 9.41 -0.84 -18.26
N PRO A 31 9.28 -1.29 -19.53
CA PRO A 31 9.33 -0.39 -20.69
C PRO A 31 8.18 0.64 -20.71
N PHE A 32 7.00 0.30 -20.20
CA PHE A 32 5.86 1.21 -20.14
C PHE A 32 6.09 2.33 -19.13
N ILE A 33 6.67 2.02 -17.97
CA ILE A 33 6.98 3.00 -16.92
C ILE A 33 8.10 3.93 -17.35
N LYS A 34 9.16 3.40 -17.98
CA LYS A 34 10.31 4.20 -18.46
C LYS A 34 9.92 5.30 -19.46
N LYS A 35 8.78 5.15 -20.15
CA LYS A 35 8.24 6.16 -21.07
C LYS A 35 7.78 7.44 -20.34
N TYR A 36 7.34 7.31 -19.09
CA TYR A 36 6.82 8.42 -18.28
C TYR A 36 7.81 8.92 -17.23
N VAL A 37 8.96 8.24 -17.06
CA VAL A 37 9.99 8.59 -16.08
C VAL A 37 11.17 9.29 -16.77
N PRO A 38 11.64 10.44 -16.25
CA PRO A 38 12.82 11.12 -16.76
C PRO A 38 14.05 10.19 -16.81
N GLU A 39 14.92 10.36 -17.81
CA GLU A 39 16.07 9.46 -18.01
C GLU A 39 16.97 9.32 -16.79
N LYS A 40 17.21 10.42 -16.08
CA LYS A 40 18.01 10.45 -14.85
C LYS A 40 17.46 9.57 -13.72
N GLU A 41 16.16 9.28 -13.76
CA GLU A 41 15.43 8.54 -12.73
C GLU A 41 15.09 7.10 -13.15
N ARG A 42 15.28 6.74 -14.43
CA ARG A 42 15.00 5.38 -14.93
C ARG A 42 15.75 4.29 -14.17
N LYS A 43 16.94 4.59 -13.64
CA LYS A 43 17.73 3.68 -12.79
C LYS A 43 16.95 3.17 -11.57
N TYR A 44 16.05 4.00 -11.01
CA TYR A 44 15.24 3.61 -9.86
C TYR A 44 14.10 2.66 -10.25
N VAL A 45 13.58 2.78 -11.47
CA VAL A 45 12.56 1.86 -11.99
C VAL A 45 13.18 0.50 -12.31
N ASP A 46 14.43 0.49 -12.77
CA ASP A 46 15.12 -0.73 -13.19
C ASP A 46 15.43 -1.68 -12.04
N VAL A 47 15.72 -1.14 -10.85
CA VAL A 47 15.99 -1.94 -9.65
C VAL A 47 14.72 -2.52 -9.01
N ILE A 48 13.54 -2.02 -9.39
CA ILE A 48 12.28 -2.50 -8.81
C ILE A 48 11.83 -3.77 -9.52
N ASP A 49 11.64 -4.84 -8.74
CA ASP A 49 10.89 -6.02 -9.14
C ASP A 49 9.40 -5.80 -8.80
N PHE A 50 8.64 -5.36 -9.79
CA PHE A 50 7.20 -5.10 -9.66
C PHE A 50 6.39 -6.38 -9.35
N GLY A 51 6.90 -7.55 -9.76
CA GLY A 51 6.28 -8.84 -9.47
C GLY A 51 6.39 -9.18 -8.00
N GLN A 52 7.58 -9.05 -7.41
CA GLN A 52 7.77 -9.21 -5.96
C GLN A 52 7.03 -8.15 -5.16
N LEU A 53 7.06 -6.89 -5.62
CA LEU A 53 6.31 -5.82 -4.97
C LEU A 53 4.80 -6.11 -4.92
N SER A 54 4.22 -6.63 -6.00
CA SER A 54 2.82 -7.05 -6.04
C SER A 54 2.50 -8.16 -5.03
N LYS A 55 3.41 -9.13 -4.86
CA LYS A 55 3.29 -10.18 -3.84
C LYS A 55 3.31 -9.58 -2.42
N CYS A 56 4.23 -8.66 -2.13
CA CYS A 56 4.30 -7.96 -0.85
C CYS A 56 3.00 -7.19 -0.54
N ILE A 57 2.45 -6.46 -1.52
CA ILE A 57 1.15 -5.78 -1.36
C ILE A 57 0.02 -6.78 -1.11
N GLY A 58 0.08 -7.97 -1.72
CA GLY A 58 -0.84 -9.07 -1.45
C GLY A 58 -0.86 -9.47 0.03
N VAL A 59 0.32 -9.66 0.61
CA VAL A 59 0.49 -10.03 2.03
C VAL A 59 -0.11 -8.97 2.96
N LEU A 60 0.04 -7.68 2.64
CA LEU A 60 -0.55 -6.59 3.44
C LEU A 60 -2.08 -6.64 3.53
N LYS A 61 -2.77 -7.35 2.61
CA LYS A 61 -4.21 -7.55 2.69
C LYS A 61 -4.59 -8.41 3.90
N ASP A 62 -3.77 -9.39 4.23
CA ASP A 62 -4.06 -10.39 5.26
C ASP A 62 -3.91 -9.81 6.67
N TYR A 63 -3.14 -8.72 6.80
CA TYR A 63 -2.96 -7.97 8.06
C TYR A 63 -3.92 -6.79 8.22
N ARG A 64 -4.90 -6.63 7.31
CA ARG A 64 -5.80 -5.48 7.34
C ARG A 64 -6.82 -5.64 8.48
N GLY A 65 -6.79 -4.75 9.47
CA GLY A 65 -7.62 -4.89 10.68
C GLY A 65 -7.07 -5.92 11.66
N LEU A 66 -5.76 -6.21 11.60
CA LEU A 66 -5.10 -7.10 12.55
C LEU A 66 -5.32 -6.58 13.97
N LYS A 67 -6.04 -7.36 14.78
CA LYS A 67 -6.17 -7.12 16.22
C LYS A 67 -4.85 -7.51 16.90
N ILE A 68 -4.12 -6.52 17.40
CA ILE A 68 -2.85 -6.72 18.12
C ILE A 68 -3.13 -7.17 19.55
N VAL A 69 -4.13 -6.55 20.18
CA VAL A 69 -4.50 -6.80 21.58
C VAL A 69 -6.02 -6.84 21.67
N GLU A 70 -6.54 -7.91 22.28
CA GLU A 70 -7.94 -8.05 22.66
C GLU A 70 -7.99 -8.49 24.14
N VAL A 71 -8.35 -7.57 25.02
CA VAL A 71 -8.53 -7.84 26.46
C VAL A 71 -10.02 -7.84 26.76
N LYS A 72 -10.51 -8.91 27.39
CA LYS A 72 -11.89 -9.03 27.87
C LYS A 72 -11.87 -9.29 29.36
N SER A 73 -12.45 -8.38 30.14
CA SER A 73 -12.57 -8.51 31.58
C SER A 73 -13.96 -9.06 31.97
N LYS A 74 -14.05 -9.70 33.14
CA LYS A 74 -15.28 -10.34 33.64
C LYS A 74 -16.41 -9.35 33.94
N ASP A 75 -16.09 -8.08 34.11
CA ASP A 75 -17.01 -6.95 34.31
C ASP A 75 -17.59 -6.40 32.99
N GLY A 76 -17.23 -6.98 31.84
CA GLY A 76 -17.72 -6.58 30.52
C GLY A 76 -16.85 -5.52 29.84
N THR A 77 -15.74 -5.09 30.44
CA THR A 77 -14.81 -4.16 29.81
C THR A 77 -14.03 -4.86 28.69
N GLU A 78 -14.13 -4.34 27.46
CA GLU A 78 -13.37 -4.81 26.30
C GLU A 78 -12.40 -3.72 25.80
N VAL A 79 -11.13 -4.10 25.58
CA VAL A 79 -10.13 -3.24 24.93
C VAL A 79 -9.62 -3.94 23.70
N VAL A 80 -9.81 -3.33 22.53
CA VAL A 80 -9.36 -3.86 21.24
C VAL A 80 -8.44 -2.84 20.56
N ILE A 81 -7.21 -3.26 20.27
CA ILE A 81 -6.23 -2.47 19.50
C ILE A 81 -6.07 -3.12 18.13
N THR A 82 -6.36 -2.37 17.06
CA THR A 82 -6.26 -2.83 15.66
C THR A 82 -5.32 -1.96 14.82
N LEU A 83 -4.64 -2.57 13.85
CA LEU A 83 -3.88 -1.92 12.77
C LEU A 83 -4.72 -1.59 11.53
#